data_AF-A0A6B2V290-F1
#
_entry.id   AF-A0A6B2V290-F1
#
_cell.length_a   1.000
_cell.length_b   1.000
_cell.length_c   1.000
_cell.angle_alpha   90.00
_cell.angle_beta   90.00
_cell.angle_gamma   90.00
#
_symmetry.space_group_name_H-M   'P 1'
#
loop_
_entity.id
_entity.type
_entity.pdbx_description
1 polymer ?
#
loop_
_entity_poly.entity_id
_entity_poly.type
_entity_poly.pdbx_seq_one_letter_code
_entity_poly.pdbx_strand_id
1 'polypeptide(L)'
;MIATALRKTGALGVCALLAASAVVLGAPEADAATTTHCTGGNALAGISGYPFNTVRTSRSQCPGYVDGGSPYVFTFDQIVILVTAPPRPYSVPWYNVTATCGTLSEDGAGILNLGSCTYQAN
;
A
#
# COMPACT_ATOMS: atom_id res chain seq x y z
N MET A 1 34.09 51.33 -1.71
CA MET A 1 34.13 50.59 -3.00
C MET A 1 32.74 50.70 -3.59
N ILE A 2 32.57 51.55 -4.61
CA ILE A 2 31.27 51.98 -5.14
C ILE A 2 30.95 51.19 -6.41
N ALA A 3 29.67 50.87 -6.53
CA ALA A 3 29.03 49.90 -7.40
C ALA A 3 29.15 50.16 -8.91
N THR A 4 29.27 49.04 -9.63
CA THR A 4 28.43 48.60 -10.76
C THR A 4 27.63 49.65 -11.53
N ALA A 5 27.86 49.72 -12.85
CA ALA A 5 26.92 49.23 -13.86
C ALA A 5 27.35 49.70 -15.26
N LEU A 6 27.43 48.78 -16.22
CA LEU A 6 27.30 49.13 -17.63
C LEU A 6 26.99 47.91 -18.49
N ARG A 7 26.05 48.14 -19.43
CA ARG A 7 25.74 47.43 -20.67
C ARG A 7 24.73 46.28 -20.53
N LYS A 8 23.77 46.09 -21.44
CA LYS A 8 23.50 46.71 -22.75
C LYS A 8 22.04 46.40 -23.12
N THR A 9 21.33 47.39 -23.66
CA THR A 9 20.04 47.27 -24.34
C THR A 9 20.17 46.41 -25.60
N GLY A 10 19.22 45.50 -25.82
CA GLY A 10 19.14 44.65 -27.01
C GLY A 10 17.69 44.29 -27.36
N ALA A 11 17.11 45.12 -28.22
CA ALA A 11 16.08 44.86 -29.24
C ALA A 11 14.82 44.01 -28.93
N LEU A 12 13.67 44.70 -28.96
CA LEU A 12 12.45 44.42 -29.73
C LEU A 12 12.23 42.98 -30.24
N GLY A 13 11.12 42.39 -29.81
CA GLY A 13 10.56 41.18 -30.41
C GLY A 13 9.15 40.90 -29.89
N VAL A 14 8.17 41.67 -30.35
CA VAL A 14 6.74 41.32 -30.23
C VAL A 14 6.54 40.00 -30.98
N CYS A 15 6.28 38.91 -30.26
CA CYS A 15 5.74 37.69 -30.83
C CYS A 15 4.77 37.05 -29.83
N ALA A 16 3.49 37.23 -30.17
CA ALA A 16 2.37 36.32 -29.97
C ALA A 16 2.24 35.58 -28.63
N LEU A 17 1.17 35.95 -27.92
CA LEU A 17 0.40 35.07 -27.04
C LEU A 17 0.32 33.65 -27.60
N LEU A 18 1.01 32.72 -26.94
CA LEU A 18 0.63 31.31 -26.92
C LEU A 18 0.24 31.01 -25.48
N ALA A 19 -1.04 31.27 -25.18
CA ALA A 19 -1.72 30.63 -24.07
C ALA A 19 -1.74 29.13 -24.39
N ALA A 20 -0.71 28.43 -23.95
CA ALA A 20 -0.76 26.99 -23.87
C ALA A 20 -1.77 26.65 -22.77
N SER A 21 -3.02 26.46 -23.19
CA SER A 21 -4.00 25.70 -22.43
C SER A 21 -3.43 24.30 -22.30
N ALA A 22 -2.52 24.12 -21.33
CA ALA A 22 -2.11 22.81 -20.89
C ALA A 22 -3.38 22.17 -20.35
N VAL A 23 -3.98 21.32 -21.19
CA VAL A 23 -4.95 20.34 -20.75
C VAL A 23 -4.23 19.59 -19.64
N VAL A 24 -4.57 19.92 -18.40
CA VAL A 24 -4.25 19.08 -17.25
C VAL A 24 -5.06 17.82 -17.52
N LEU A 25 -4.49 16.92 -18.32
CA LEU A 25 -4.89 15.54 -18.40
C LEU A 25 -4.82 15.08 -16.95
N GLY A 26 -5.99 14.98 -16.31
CA GLY A 26 -6.11 14.67 -14.91
C GLY A 26 -5.17 13.53 -14.59
N ALA A 27 -4.18 13.79 -13.74
CA ALA A 27 -3.50 12.70 -13.07
C ALA A 27 -4.63 11.87 -12.45
N PRO A 28 -4.65 10.54 -12.64
CA PRO A 28 -5.63 9.72 -11.95
C PRO A 28 -5.55 10.11 -10.48
N GLU A 29 -6.69 10.44 -9.87
CA GLU A 29 -6.76 10.62 -8.44
C GLU A 29 -6.10 9.37 -7.86
N ALA A 30 -4.99 9.56 -7.13
CA ALA A 30 -4.38 8.47 -6.42
C ALA A 30 -5.42 8.06 -5.37
N ASP A 31 -6.22 7.06 -5.72
CA ASP A 31 -7.27 6.52 -4.87
C ASP A 31 -6.59 6.17 -3.55
N ALA A 32 -6.97 6.88 -2.49
CA ALA A 32 -6.33 6.71 -1.20
C ALA A 32 -6.58 5.27 -0.77
N ALA A 33 -5.53 4.44 -0.78
CA ALA A 33 -5.62 3.03 -0.45
C ALA A 33 -6.40 2.89 0.86
N THR A 34 -7.63 2.37 0.76
CA THR A 34 -8.56 2.35 1.88
C THR A 34 -8.03 1.34 2.88
N THR A 35 -7.61 1.82 4.05
CA THR A 35 -7.12 0.92 5.10
C THR A 35 -8.31 0.21 5.72
N THR A 36 -8.37 -1.11 5.55
CA THR A 36 -9.44 -1.95 6.11
C THR A 36 -9.00 -2.52 7.45
N HIS A 37 -9.80 -2.31 8.49
CA HIS A 37 -9.56 -2.94 9.79
C HIS A 37 -10.11 -4.37 9.82
N CYS A 38 -9.34 -5.28 10.41
CA CYS A 38 -9.67 -6.67 10.59
C CYS A 38 -9.38 -7.13 12.02
N THR A 39 -10.30 -7.89 12.60
CA THR A 39 -10.13 -8.50 13.94
C THR A 39 -9.16 -9.68 13.94
N GLY A 40 -8.90 -10.30 12.79
CA GLY A 40 -8.14 -11.55 12.74
C GLY A 40 -7.61 -11.92 11.36
N GLY A 41 -6.50 -12.63 11.34
CA GLY A 41 -5.91 -13.24 10.16
C GLY A 41 -5.08 -14.49 10.51
N ASN A 42 -4.81 -15.31 9.50
CA ASN A 42 -3.97 -16.49 9.64
C ASN A 42 -2.89 -16.49 8.56
N ALA A 43 -1.70 -16.92 8.91
CA ALA A 43 -0.61 -17.07 7.96
C ALA A 43 0.22 -18.33 8.21
N LEU A 44 1.02 -18.69 7.20
CA LEU A 44 1.91 -19.83 7.24
C LEU A 44 3.35 -19.36 7.06
N ALA A 45 4.23 -19.80 7.96
CA ALA A 45 5.66 -19.57 7.86
C ALA A 45 6.41 -20.91 7.78
N GLY A 46 7.41 -20.97 6.89
CA GLY A 46 8.30 -22.13 6.72
C GLY A 46 9.58 -22.04 7.55
N ILE A 47 10.57 -22.87 7.18
CA ILE A 47 11.84 -23.01 7.91
C ILE A 47 12.68 -21.73 7.95
N SER A 48 12.54 -20.86 6.95
CA SER A 48 13.26 -19.59 6.88
C SER A 48 12.73 -18.55 7.87
N GLY A 49 11.67 -18.87 8.62
CA GLY A 49 11.01 -17.90 9.48
C GLY A 49 10.51 -16.70 8.69
N TYR A 50 10.05 -15.70 9.41
CA TYR A 50 9.47 -14.48 8.88
C TYR A 50 10.41 -13.70 7.94
N PRO A 51 9.86 -12.89 7.01
CA PRO A 51 8.45 -12.61 6.81
C PRO A 51 7.77 -13.57 5.82
N PHE A 52 6.60 -14.08 6.21
CA PHE A 52 5.66 -14.73 5.31
C PHE A 52 5.02 -13.65 4.42
N ASN A 53 4.67 -13.93 3.18
CA ASN A 53 4.17 -12.94 2.22
C ASN A 53 2.66 -13.06 1.95
N THR A 54 1.96 -13.91 2.70
CA THR A 54 0.54 -14.20 2.51
C THR A 54 -0.21 -14.19 3.84
N VAL A 55 -1.41 -13.62 3.86
CA VAL A 55 -2.31 -13.70 5.01
C VAL A 55 -3.71 -14.05 4.50
N ARG A 56 -4.39 -14.91 5.25
CA ARG A 56 -5.75 -15.35 4.94
C ARG A 56 -6.69 -14.89 6.03
N THR A 57 -7.79 -14.27 5.63
CA THR A 57 -8.84 -13.80 6.54
C THR A 57 -10.21 -14.00 5.89
N SER A 58 -11.28 -13.46 6.47
CA SER A 58 -12.63 -13.51 5.91
C SER A 58 -13.29 -12.14 6.02
N ARG A 59 -14.31 -11.89 5.18
CA ARG A 59 -15.13 -10.66 5.29
C ARG A 59 -15.72 -10.46 6.68
N SER A 60 -16.08 -11.54 7.37
CA SER A 60 -16.59 -11.44 8.74
C SER A 60 -15.55 -10.94 9.75
N GLN A 61 -14.27 -11.15 9.48
CA GLN A 61 -13.17 -10.62 10.29
C GLN A 61 -12.77 -9.20 9.86
N CYS A 62 -13.12 -8.78 8.64
CA CYS A 62 -12.80 -7.46 8.08
C CYS A 62 -14.11 -6.71 7.74
N PRO A 63 -14.89 -6.29 8.75
CA PRO A 63 -16.17 -5.63 8.51
C PRO A 63 -15.95 -4.33 7.72
N GLY A 64 -16.72 -4.16 6.65
CA GLY A 64 -16.60 -3.00 5.78
C GLY A 64 -15.47 -3.08 4.75
N TYR A 65 -14.84 -4.25 4.56
CA TYR A 65 -13.98 -4.48 3.41
C TYR A 65 -14.74 -4.21 2.10
N VAL A 66 -14.22 -3.26 1.34
CA VAL A 66 -14.64 -2.94 -0.02
C VAL A 66 -13.38 -3.01 -0.89
N ASP A 67 -13.50 -3.60 -2.07
CA ASP A 67 -12.39 -3.65 -3.01
C ASP A 67 -12.12 -2.27 -3.59
N GLY A 68 -11.03 -1.64 -3.14
CA GLY A 68 -10.49 -0.37 -3.65
C GLY A 68 -9.34 -0.55 -4.63
N GLY A 69 -8.98 -1.79 -4.99
CA GLY A 69 -7.80 -2.09 -5.80
C GLY A 69 -6.47 -2.06 -5.05
N SER A 70 -5.40 -2.41 -5.77
CA SER A 70 -4.04 -2.48 -5.23
C SER A 70 -3.39 -1.08 -5.13
N PRO A 71 -2.60 -0.78 -4.08
CA PRO A 71 -2.22 -1.68 -2.98
C PRO A 71 -3.34 -1.85 -1.94
N TYR A 72 -3.51 -3.09 -1.45
CA TYR A 72 -4.47 -3.40 -0.40
C TYR A 72 -3.85 -3.23 0.97
N VAL A 73 -4.40 -2.33 1.79
CA VAL A 73 -3.87 -2.02 3.13
C VAL A 73 -4.85 -2.52 4.18
N PHE A 74 -4.37 -3.37 5.09
CA PHE A 74 -5.16 -3.92 6.19
C PHE A 74 -4.48 -3.67 7.52
N THR A 75 -5.26 -3.38 8.55
CA THR A 75 -4.80 -3.42 9.95
C THR A 75 -5.44 -4.61 10.64
N PHE A 76 -4.62 -5.45 11.26
CA PHE A 76 -5.05 -6.65 11.97
C PHE A 76 -4.85 -6.48 13.47
N ASP A 77 -5.90 -6.69 14.25
CA ASP A 77 -5.78 -6.81 15.71
C ASP A 77 -4.86 -7.99 16.06
N GLN A 78 -5.03 -9.11 15.35
CA GLN A 78 -4.20 -10.30 15.51
C GLN A 78 -4.02 -11.06 14.18
N ILE A 79 -2.79 -11.51 13.92
CA ILE A 79 -2.47 -12.53 12.92
C ILE A 79 -1.90 -13.74 13.67
N VAL A 80 -2.50 -14.92 13.48
CA VAL A 80 -1.93 -16.18 13.97
C VAL A 80 -1.07 -16.78 12.88
N ILE A 81 0.24 -16.84 13.12
CA ILE A 81 1.17 -17.50 12.21
C ILE A 81 1.40 -18.93 12.68
N LEU A 82 1.11 -19.90 11.82
CA LEU A 82 1.56 -21.28 12.02
C LEU A 82 2.94 -21.45 11.40
N VAL A 83 3.95 -21.64 12.26
CA VAL A 83 5.32 -21.96 11.86
C VAL A 83 5.40 -23.48 11.70
N THR A 84 5.73 -23.94 10.51
CA THR A 84 5.80 -25.38 10.15
C THR A 84 7.21 -25.97 10.23
N ALA A 85 8.16 -25.20 10.78
CA ALA A 85 9.55 -25.60 10.92
C ALA A 85 9.75 -26.75 11.96
N PRO A 86 10.78 -27.60 11.80
CA PRO A 86 11.18 -28.59 12.81
C PRO A 86 11.53 -27.95 14.17
N PRO A 87 11.45 -28.68 15.30
CA PRO A 87 11.14 -30.10 15.43
C PRO A 87 9.63 -30.42 15.48
N ARG A 88 8.77 -29.42 15.65
CA ARG A 88 7.31 -29.55 15.56
C ARG A 88 6.68 -28.20 15.23
N PRO A 89 5.52 -28.17 14.54
CA PRO A 89 4.81 -26.93 14.28
C PRO A 89 4.43 -26.21 15.57
N TYR A 90 4.43 -24.87 15.53
CA TYR A 90 3.99 -24.02 16.63
C TYR A 90 3.34 -22.75 16.09
N SER A 91 2.48 -22.13 16.90
CA SER A 91 1.79 -20.89 16.54
C SER A 91 2.41 -19.69 17.24
N VAL A 92 2.54 -18.59 16.50
CA VAL A 92 3.02 -17.31 17.02
C VAL A 92 1.98 -16.24 16.69
N PRO A 93 1.36 -15.61 17.70
CA PRO A 93 0.47 -14.49 17.47
C PRO A 93 1.28 -13.21 17.23
N TRP A 94 0.90 -12.45 16.22
CA TRP A 94 1.32 -11.08 16.00
C TRP A 94 0.13 -10.16 16.21
N TYR A 95 0.31 -9.06 16.95
CA TYR A 95 -0.77 -8.14 17.31
C TYR A 95 -0.56 -6.77 16.68
N ASN A 96 -1.66 -6.05 16.40
CA ASN A 96 -1.66 -4.68 15.91
C ASN A 96 -0.76 -4.48 14.67
N VAL A 97 -0.94 -5.33 13.67
CA VAL A 97 -0.09 -5.36 12.47
C VAL A 97 -0.78 -4.67 11.31
N THR A 98 -0.07 -3.76 10.65
CA THR A 98 -0.46 -3.27 9.33
C THR A 98 0.16 -4.18 8.27
N ALA A 99 -0.66 -4.73 7.38
CA ALA A 99 -0.23 -5.50 6.21
C ALA A 99 -0.56 -4.72 4.93
N THR A 100 0.44 -4.51 4.09
CA THR A 100 0.28 -3.90 2.76
C THR A 100 0.53 -4.96 1.71
N CYS A 101 -0.50 -5.35 0.98
CA CYS A 101 -0.49 -6.48 0.04
C CYS A 101 -0.70 -6.01 -1.39
N GLY A 102 0.05 -6.58 -2.34
CA GLY A 102 -0.10 -6.26 -3.76
C GLY A 102 -1.20 -7.05 -4.47
N THR A 103 -1.67 -8.15 -3.87
CA THR A 103 -2.70 -9.00 -4.48
C THR A 103 -3.74 -9.40 -3.45
N LEU A 104 -4.98 -9.52 -3.91
CA LEU A 104 -6.11 -9.99 -3.14
C LEU A 104 -6.98 -10.84 -4.06
N SER A 105 -7.45 -11.97 -3.53
CA SER A 105 -8.53 -12.74 -4.15
C SER A 105 -9.54 -13.14 -3.09
N GLU A 106 -10.81 -13.05 -3.44
CA GLU A 106 -11.92 -13.46 -2.58
C GLU A 106 -12.56 -14.73 -3.16
N ASP A 107 -12.76 -15.75 -2.33
CA ASP A 107 -13.50 -16.96 -2.74
C ASP A 107 -15.02 -16.83 -2.54
N GLY A 108 -15.77 -17.81 -3.03
CA GLY A 108 -17.24 -17.82 -2.89
C GLY A 108 -17.77 -17.93 -1.45
N ALA A 109 -16.89 -18.19 -0.47
CA ALA A 109 -17.21 -18.22 0.95
C ALA A 109 -16.81 -16.91 1.67
N GLY A 110 -16.35 -15.90 0.93
CA GLY A 110 -15.92 -14.61 1.48
C GLY A 110 -14.58 -14.67 2.22
N ILE A 111 -13.74 -15.66 1.90
CA ILE A 111 -12.36 -15.74 2.38
C ILE A 111 -11.50 -14.81 1.52
N LEU A 112 -10.79 -13.92 2.18
CA LEU A 112 -9.82 -13.02 1.56
C LEU A 112 -8.44 -13.67 1.63
N ASN A 113 -7.85 -13.93 0.46
CA ASN A 113 -6.49 -14.44 0.31
C ASN A 113 -5.60 -13.30 -0.17
N LEU A 114 -4.79 -12.79 0.76
CA LEU A 114 -3.90 -11.66 0.56
C LEU A 114 -2.49 -12.16 0.26
N GLY A 115 -1.86 -11.60 -0.77
CA GLY A 115 -0.54 -12.01 -1.23
C GLY A 115 0.38 -10.84 -1.56
N SER A 116 1.68 -11.12 -1.59
CA SER A 116 2.74 -10.12 -1.76
C SER A 116 2.67 -9.05 -0.67
N CYS A 117 2.46 -9.50 0.58
CA CYS A 117 2.31 -8.63 1.73
C CYS A 117 3.64 -8.23 2.36
N THR A 118 3.76 -6.95 2.71
CA THR A 118 4.75 -6.43 3.67
C THR A 118 4.05 -6.08 4.98
N TYR A 119 4.78 -6.14 6.10
CA TYR A 119 4.20 -6.02 7.43
C TYR A 119 4.92 -4.95 8.24
N GLN A 120 4.16 -4.19 8.99
CA GLN A 120 4.63 -3.24 9.99
C GLN A 120 3.89 -3.49 11.29
N ALA A 121 4.63 -3.80 12.37
CA ALA A 121 4.07 -3.82 13.72
C ALA A 121 3.93 -2.37 14.20
N ASN A 122 2.80 -2.05 14.84
CA ASN A 122 2.56 -0.75 15.48
C ASN A 122 2.81 -0.80 16.99
#